data_AF-Q933W3-F1
#
_entry.id   AF-Q933W3-F1
#
_cell.length_a   1.000
_cell.length_b   1.000
_cell.length_c   1.000
_cell.angle_alpha   90.00
_cell.angle_beta   90.00
_cell.angle_gamma   90.00
#
_symmetry.space_group_name_H-M   'P 1'
#
loop_
_entity.id
_entity.type
_entity.pdbx_description
1 polymer ?
#
loop_
_entity_poly.entity_id
_entity_poly.type
_entity_poly.pdbx_seq_one_letter_code
_entity_poly.pdbx_strand_id
1 'polypeptide(L)'
;MFLIILLVISATLTIQLLAIRVAGHYLMQVHTLRLPRHLSLLCVVLALTATITHIIRGTDITGLCFLLLMAGCMTLMTLTDATSCRLPRPFTLTFLMLGVAFRLWQGDAAIALACALFWFLLLSLLRRYTSYRKGVETLGLGDVFLIAGVAMWSSANSTPWIIGIAATGTMVCMSLFPRSNTRAAIPFGPFICASLYIFTFFPGAIFHTGG
;
A
#
# COMPACT_ATOMS: atom_id res chain seq x y z
N MET A 1 2.34 -30.45 -3.75
CA MET A 1 1.93 -29.20 -4.44
C MET A 1 0.56 -28.71 -3.98
N PHE A 2 -0.52 -29.50 -4.10
CA PHE A 2 -1.88 -29.09 -3.71
C PHE A 2 -2.01 -28.66 -2.23
N LEU A 3 -1.38 -29.40 -1.30
CA LEU A 3 -1.36 -29.06 0.13
C LEU A 3 -0.70 -27.68 0.41
N ILE A 4 0.39 -27.37 -0.31
CA ILE A 4 1.12 -26.11 -0.16
C ILE A 4 0.26 -24.94 -0.67
N ILE A 5 -0.41 -25.12 -1.81
CA ILE A 5 -1.32 -24.12 -2.37
C ILE A 5 -2.47 -23.84 -1.39
N LEU A 6 -3.08 -24.90 -0.84
CA LEU A 6 -4.15 -24.77 0.15
C LEU A 6 -3.68 -24.03 1.41
N LEU A 7 -2.46 -24.31 1.87
CA LEU A 7 -1.84 -23.67 3.04
C LEU A 7 -1.52 -22.19 2.78
N VAL A 8 -1.05 -21.82 1.59
CA VAL A 8 -0.80 -20.41 1.23
C VAL A 8 -2.11 -19.64 1.10
N ILE A 9 -3.15 -20.24 0.53
CA ILE A 9 -4.48 -19.62 0.44
C ILE A 9 -5.07 -19.42 1.84
N SER A 10 -4.99 -20.42 2.73
CA SER A 10 -5.49 -20.29 4.10
C SER A 10 -4.68 -19.28 4.92
N ALA A 11 -3.36 -19.24 4.74
CA ALA A 11 -2.50 -18.20 5.32
C ALA A 11 -2.87 -16.79 4.82
N THR A 12 -3.18 -16.65 3.53
CA THR A 12 -3.62 -15.38 2.95
C THR A 12 -4.93 -14.92 3.58
N LEU A 13 -5.91 -15.82 3.68
CA LEU A 13 -7.19 -15.52 4.30
C LEU A 13 -7.05 -15.14 5.78
N THR A 14 -6.23 -15.87 6.54
CA THR A 14 -6.01 -15.57 7.97
C THR A 14 -5.35 -14.23 8.19
N ILE A 15 -4.33 -13.87 7.40
CA ILE A 15 -3.68 -12.55 7.45
C ILE A 15 -4.66 -11.45 7.07
N GLN A 16 -5.49 -11.65 6.05
CA GLN A 16 -6.49 -10.66 5.66
C GLN A 16 -7.57 -10.47 6.73
N LEU A 17 -8.07 -11.56 7.32
CA LEU A 17 -9.02 -11.49 8.44
C LEU A 17 -8.41 -10.79 9.66
N LEU A 18 -7.13 -11.05 9.95
CA LEU A 18 -6.41 -10.35 11.01
C LEU A 18 -6.31 -8.85 10.72
N ALA A 19 -5.91 -8.47 9.50
CA ALA A 19 -5.84 -7.06 9.08
C ALA A 19 -7.20 -6.36 9.21
N ILE A 20 -8.29 -6.99 8.77
CA ILE A 20 -9.65 -6.45 8.90
C ILE A 20 -10.04 -6.27 10.37
N ARG A 21 -9.74 -7.26 11.24
CA ARG A 21 -10.03 -7.17 12.68
C ARG A 21 -9.23 -6.07 13.36
N VAL A 22 -7.94 -5.94 13.07
CA VAL A 22 -7.08 -4.90 13.64
C VAL A 22 -7.53 -3.51 13.18
N ALA A 23 -7.82 -3.35 11.88
CA ALA A 23 -8.36 -2.11 11.34
C ALA A 23 -9.68 -1.74 12.02
N GLY A 24 -10.57 -2.72 12.22
CA GLY A 24 -11.84 -2.49 12.90
C GLY A 24 -11.73 -2.13 14.37
N HIS A 25 -10.85 -2.81 15.09
CA HIS A 25 -10.57 -2.50 16.49
C HIS A 25 -10.02 -1.09 16.64
N TYR A 26 -9.05 -0.71 15.81
CA TYR A 26 -8.49 0.65 15.79
C TYR A 26 -9.56 1.71 15.46
N LEU A 27 -10.39 1.46 14.43
CA LEU A 27 -11.42 2.40 14.01
C LEU A 27 -12.50 2.61 15.08
N MET A 28 -12.92 1.53 15.74
CA MET A 28 -13.91 1.61 16.81
C MET A 28 -13.36 2.33 18.03
N GLN A 29 -12.11 2.08 18.43
CA GLN A 29 -11.51 2.73 19.59
C GLN A 29 -11.26 4.22 19.38
N VAL A 30 -10.78 4.62 18.19
CA VAL A 30 -10.31 6.00 17.98
C VAL A 30 -11.36 6.90 17.35
N HIS A 31 -12.21 6.39 16.45
CA HIS A 31 -13.12 7.22 15.66
C HIS A 31 -14.59 6.78 15.73
N THR A 32 -14.94 5.70 16.45
CA THR A 32 -16.31 5.14 16.53
C THR A 32 -16.95 4.80 15.17
N LEU A 33 -16.13 4.61 14.13
CA LEU A 33 -16.57 4.32 12.77
C LEU A 33 -16.66 2.81 12.53
N ARG A 34 -17.57 2.41 11.64
CA ARG A 34 -17.72 1.01 11.19
C ARG A 34 -17.01 0.78 9.86
N LEU A 35 -16.48 -0.43 9.64
CA LEU A 35 -15.81 -0.73 8.38
C LEU A 35 -16.80 -0.87 7.20
N PRO A 36 -16.41 -0.36 6.02
CA PRO A 36 -17.10 -0.64 4.78
C PRO A 36 -16.86 -2.10 4.34
N ARG A 37 -17.91 -2.92 4.41
CA ARG A 37 -17.86 -4.36 4.04
C ARG A 37 -17.45 -4.60 2.58
N HIS A 38 -17.85 -3.71 1.67
CA HIS A 38 -17.50 -3.83 0.25
C HIS A 38 -16.00 -3.66 0.01
N LEU A 39 -15.37 -2.73 0.74
CA LEU A 39 -13.95 -2.42 0.58
C LEU A 39 -13.07 -3.52 1.16
N SER A 40 -13.49 -4.12 2.29
CA SER A 40 -12.80 -5.27 2.86
C SER A 40 -12.89 -6.50 1.96
N LEU A 41 -14.03 -6.73 1.30
CA LEU A 41 -14.19 -7.83 0.35
C LEU A 41 -13.30 -7.64 -0.89
N LEU A 42 -13.28 -6.43 -1.46
CA LEU A 42 -12.41 -6.09 -2.59
C LEU A 42 -10.93 -6.34 -2.27
N CYS A 43 -10.50 -5.89 -1.08
CA CYS A 43 -9.15 -6.10 -0.55
C CYS A 43 -8.77 -7.59 -0.45
N VAL A 44 -9.67 -8.43 0.06
CA VAL A 44 -9.47 -9.88 0.14
C VAL A 44 -9.36 -10.51 -1.25
N VAL A 45 -10.24 -10.12 -2.17
CA VAL A 45 -10.22 -10.63 -3.56
C VAL A 45 -8.92 -10.26 -4.26
N LEU A 46 -8.45 -9.01 -4.13
CA LEU A 46 -7.17 -8.57 -4.71
C LEU A 46 -5.97 -9.32 -4.11
N ALA A 47 -5.96 -9.57 -2.80
CA ALA A 47 -4.91 -10.35 -2.17
C ALA A 47 -4.91 -11.81 -2.65
N LEU A 48 -6.08 -12.43 -2.77
CA LEU A 48 -6.21 -13.81 -3.28
C LEU A 48 -5.75 -13.91 -4.74
N THR A 49 -6.16 -13.00 -5.60
CA THR A 49 -5.73 -13.02 -7.01
C THR A 49 -4.23 -12.77 -7.15
N ALA A 50 -3.66 -11.84 -6.37
CA ALA A 50 -2.22 -11.61 -6.34
C ALA A 50 -1.46 -12.87 -5.87
N THR A 51 -1.89 -13.51 -4.79
CA THR A 51 -1.22 -14.74 -4.30
C THR A 51 -1.33 -15.90 -5.28
N ILE A 52 -2.51 -16.14 -5.88
CA ILE A 52 -2.69 -17.18 -6.90
C ILE A 52 -1.79 -16.94 -8.11
N THR A 53 -1.70 -15.70 -8.60
CA THR A 53 -0.85 -15.39 -9.77
C THR A 53 0.64 -15.61 -9.48
N HIS A 54 1.11 -15.29 -8.28
CA HIS A 54 2.51 -15.54 -7.87
C HIS A 54 2.82 -17.01 -7.59
N ILE A 55 1.83 -17.80 -7.13
CA ILE A 55 1.94 -19.27 -7.06
C ILE A 55 2.10 -19.87 -8.46
N ILE A 56 1.28 -19.45 -9.43
CA ILE A 56 1.34 -19.94 -10.81
C ILE A 56 2.69 -19.61 -11.46
N ARG A 57 3.29 -18.47 -11.09
CA ARG A 57 4.62 -18.03 -11.55
C ARG A 57 5.79 -18.78 -10.90
N GLY A 58 5.53 -19.65 -9.92
CA GLY A 58 6.59 -20.41 -9.24
C GLY A 58 7.49 -19.56 -8.36
N THR A 59 6.94 -18.50 -7.74
CA THR A 59 7.71 -17.69 -6.78
C THR A 59 8.13 -18.48 -5.54
N ASP A 60 9.29 -18.13 -4.99
CA ASP A 60 9.81 -18.75 -3.77
C ASP A 60 8.89 -18.56 -2.57
N ILE A 61 8.95 -19.50 -1.62
CA ILE A 61 8.14 -19.48 -0.40
C ILE A 61 8.38 -18.20 0.41
N THR A 62 9.63 -17.72 0.47
CA THR A 62 9.99 -16.45 1.12
C THR A 62 9.34 -15.26 0.43
N GLY A 63 9.34 -15.22 -0.90
CA GLY A 63 8.69 -14.18 -1.68
C GLY A 63 7.17 -14.16 -1.47
N LEU A 64 6.55 -15.33 -1.40
CA LEU A 64 5.14 -15.48 -1.04
C LEU A 64 4.87 -14.94 0.37
N CYS A 65 5.68 -15.29 1.38
CA CYS A 65 5.52 -14.75 2.73
C CYS A 65 5.55 -13.22 2.76
N PHE A 66 6.50 -12.59 2.06
CA PHE A 66 6.57 -11.14 1.95
C PHE A 66 5.35 -10.54 1.22
N LEU A 67 4.87 -11.19 0.16
CA LEU A 67 3.64 -10.78 -0.55
C LEU A 67 2.42 -10.81 0.37
N LEU A 68 2.27 -11.86 1.19
CA LEU A 68 1.17 -11.98 2.14
C LEU A 68 1.21 -10.86 3.21
N LEU A 69 2.40 -10.57 3.75
CA LEU A 69 2.61 -9.48 4.72
C LEU A 69 2.30 -8.11 4.10
N MET A 70 2.82 -7.86 2.90
CA MET A 70 2.56 -6.64 2.14
C MET A 70 1.06 -6.46 1.89
N ALA A 71 0.38 -7.50 1.40
CA ALA A 71 -1.05 -7.49 1.16
C ALA A 71 -1.85 -7.20 2.45
N GLY A 72 -1.50 -7.79 3.59
CA GLY A 72 -2.15 -7.52 4.88
C GLY A 72 -1.97 -6.07 5.35
N CYS A 73 -0.77 -5.50 5.21
CA CYS A 73 -0.53 -4.10 5.52
C CYS A 73 -1.33 -3.17 4.60
N MET A 74 -1.38 -3.45 3.30
CA MET A 74 -2.11 -2.64 2.32
C MET A 74 -3.60 -2.62 2.61
N THR A 75 -4.20 -3.75 2.99
CA THR A 75 -5.63 -3.80 3.32
C THR A 75 -5.96 -3.05 4.61
N LEU A 76 -5.10 -3.17 5.64
CA LEU A 76 -5.19 -2.37 6.85
C LEU A 76 -5.12 -0.85 6.55
N MET A 77 -4.17 -0.42 5.72
CA MET A 77 -3.99 0.99 5.34
C MET A 77 -5.14 1.51 4.48
N THR A 78 -5.64 0.71 3.53
CA THR A 78 -6.77 1.08 2.68
C THR A 78 -8.04 1.27 3.51
N LEU A 79 -8.32 0.37 4.47
CA LEU A 79 -9.51 0.44 5.32
C LEU A 79 -9.47 1.60 6.32
N THR A 80 -8.30 1.86 6.92
CA THR A 80 -8.14 2.97 7.86
C THR A 80 -8.21 4.33 7.16
N ASP A 81 -7.59 4.46 5.98
CA ASP A 81 -7.61 5.72 5.24
C ASP A 81 -8.96 5.99 4.57
N ALA A 82 -9.60 4.98 3.95
CA ALA A 82 -10.91 5.16 3.31
C ALA A 82 -12.00 5.63 4.28
N THR A 83 -11.84 5.39 5.58
CA THR A 83 -12.83 5.72 6.60
C THR A 83 -12.48 6.97 7.40
N SER A 84 -11.22 7.15 7.77
CA SER A 84 -10.78 8.24 8.65
C SER A 84 -9.98 9.34 7.92
N CYS A 85 -9.66 9.14 6.64
CA CYS A 85 -8.76 9.98 5.82
C CYS A 85 -7.46 10.34 6.54
N ARG A 86 -6.99 9.45 7.41
CA ARG A 86 -5.80 9.61 8.26
C ARG A 86 -5.12 8.27 8.40
N LEU A 87 -3.96 8.11 7.77
CA LEU A 87 -3.11 6.96 8.01
C LEU A 87 -2.38 7.07 9.35
N PRO A 88 -2.49 6.05 10.23
CA PRO A 88 -1.67 5.96 11.43
C PRO A 88 -0.19 5.76 11.05
N ARG A 89 0.67 6.61 11.61
CA ARG A 89 2.13 6.51 11.46
C ARG A 89 2.72 5.12 11.77
N PRO A 90 2.30 4.40 12.84
CA PRO A 90 2.90 3.10 13.13
C PRO A 90 2.68 2.06 12.02
N PHE A 91 1.56 2.13 11.29
CA PHE A 91 1.24 1.19 10.21
C PHE A 91 2.05 1.45 8.94
N THR A 92 2.20 2.72 8.57
CA THR A 92 3.04 3.11 7.42
C THR A 92 4.52 2.83 7.69
N LEU A 93 4.96 3.00 8.94
CA LEU A 93 6.34 2.69 9.34
C LEU A 93 6.61 1.17 9.38
N THR A 94 5.68 0.36 9.88
CA THR A 94 5.81 -1.11 9.80
C THR A 94 5.87 -1.59 8.35
N PHE A 95 5.04 -1.03 7.48
CA PHE A 95 5.08 -1.32 6.05
C PHE A 95 6.43 -0.98 5.40
N LEU A 96 7.03 0.16 5.76
CA LEU A 96 8.35 0.56 5.30
C LEU A 96 9.45 -0.39 5.81
N MET A 97 9.43 -0.72 7.10
CA MET A 97 10.41 -1.65 7.69
C MET A 97 10.35 -3.05 7.07
N LEU A 98 9.14 -3.54 6.76
CA LEU A 98 8.98 -4.81 6.04
C LEU A 98 9.53 -4.74 4.61
N GLY A 99 9.36 -3.59 3.92
CA GLY A 99 9.97 -3.37 2.61
C GLY A 99 11.51 -3.35 2.65
N VAL A 100 12.10 -2.80 3.72
CA VAL A 100 13.55 -2.87 3.96
C VAL A 100 14.00 -4.32 4.15
N ALA A 101 13.31 -5.09 4.99
CA ALA A 101 13.62 -6.52 5.17
C ALA A 101 13.53 -7.31 3.86
N PHE A 102 12.51 -7.02 3.04
CA PHE A 102 12.34 -7.62 1.71
C PHE A 102 13.49 -7.30 0.75
N ARG A 103 13.97 -6.06 0.74
CA ARG A 103 15.08 -5.64 -0.13
C ARG A 103 16.44 -6.10 0.36
N LEU A 104 16.62 -6.25 1.67
CA LEU A 104 17.79 -6.92 2.24
C LEU A 104 17.84 -8.39 1.79
N TRP A 105 16.69 -9.06 1.75
CA TRP A 105 16.61 -10.44 1.23
C TRP A 105 16.93 -10.53 -0.27
N GLN A 106 16.53 -9.55 -1.09
CA GLN A 106 16.89 -9.50 -2.52
C GLN A 106 18.33 -9.05 -2.80
N GLY A 107 19.06 -8.50 -1.83
CA GLY A 107 20.44 -8.00 -2.01
C GLY A 107 20.57 -6.55 -2.52
N ASP A 108 19.47 -5.91 -2.92
CA ASP A 108 19.46 -4.55 -3.50
C ASP A 108 19.04 -3.44 -2.50
N ALA A 109 19.29 -3.66 -1.21
CA ALA A 109 18.82 -2.77 -0.15
C ALA A 109 19.34 -1.32 -0.27
N ALA A 110 20.59 -1.12 -0.71
CA ALA A 110 21.19 0.20 -0.80
C ALA A 110 20.48 1.09 -1.84
N ILE A 111 20.18 0.54 -3.01
CA ILE A 111 19.51 1.27 -4.10
C ILE A 111 18.06 1.55 -3.71
N ALA A 112 17.35 0.56 -3.15
CA ALA A 112 15.99 0.74 -2.68
C ALA A 112 15.89 1.79 -1.56
N LEU A 113 16.83 1.79 -0.61
CA LEU A 113 16.87 2.76 0.47
C LEU A 113 17.18 4.17 -0.06
N ALA A 114 18.10 4.31 -1.01
CA ALA A 114 18.36 5.59 -1.68
C ALA A 114 17.12 6.11 -2.40
N CYS A 115 16.39 5.24 -3.12
CA CYS A 115 15.13 5.59 -3.78
C CYS A 115 14.04 6.00 -2.79
N ALA A 116 13.86 5.26 -1.70
CA ALA A 116 12.88 5.59 -0.68
C ALA A 116 13.23 6.90 0.04
N LEU A 117 14.51 7.13 0.33
CA LEU A 117 15.00 8.38 0.92
C LEU A 117 14.78 9.56 -0.05
N PHE A 118 15.06 9.37 -1.33
CA PHE A 118 14.81 10.38 -2.36
C PHE A 118 13.33 10.76 -2.42
N TRP A 119 12.43 9.78 -2.50
CA TRP A 119 10.98 10.04 -2.52
C TRP A 119 10.48 10.67 -1.24
N PHE A 120 10.96 10.21 -0.08
CA PHE A 120 10.63 10.80 1.21
C PHE A 120 11.08 12.27 1.29
N LEU A 121 12.30 12.57 0.88
CA LEU A 121 12.85 13.92 0.89
C LEU A 121 12.11 14.83 -0.11
N LEU A 122 11.88 14.36 -1.33
CA LEU A 122 11.17 15.11 -2.37
C LEU A 122 9.75 15.48 -1.92
N LEU A 123 8.99 14.52 -1.38
CA LEU A 123 7.62 14.74 -0.95
C LEU A 123 7.53 15.55 0.35
N SER A 124 8.49 15.40 1.26
CA SER A 124 8.55 16.23 2.47
C SER A 124 8.90 17.68 2.14
N LEU A 125 9.80 17.92 1.19
CA LEU A 125 10.09 19.25 0.65
C LEU A 125 8.87 19.84 -0.06
N LEU A 126 8.21 19.06 -0.93
CA LEU A 126 6.99 19.48 -1.60
C LEU A 126 5.91 19.86 -0.59
N ARG A 127 5.70 19.04 0.45
CA ARG A 127 4.77 19.31 1.55
C ARG A 127 5.12 20.61 2.27
N ARG A 128 6.40 20.83 2.59
CA ARG A 128 6.86 22.07 3.25
C ARG A 128 6.57 23.29 2.39
N TYR A 129 6.85 23.19 1.10
CA TYR A 129 6.63 24.26 0.14
C TYR A 129 5.14 24.57 -0.09
N THR A 130 4.30 23.55 -0.28
CA THR A 130 2.86 23.75 -0.48
C THR A 130 2.18 24.24 0.80
N SER A 131 2.60 23.76 1.97
CA SER A 131 2.11 24.24 3.26
C SER A 131 2.50 25.69 3.49
N TYR A 132 3.73 26.09 3.14
CA TYR A 132 4.17 27.48 3.21
C TYR A 132 3.36 28.40 2.27
N ARG A 133 3.10 27.96 1.03
CA ARG A 133 2.38 28.78 0.04
C ARG A 133 0.87 28.87 0.26
N LYS A 134 0.22 27.78 0.68
CA LYS A 134 -1.25 27.71 0.79
C LYS A 134 -1.76 27.90 2.22
N GLY A 135 -0.87 27.94 3.22
CA GLY A 135 -1.22 28.10 4.64
C GLY A 135 -2.04 26.95 5.23
N VAL A 136 -2.24 25.87 4.48
CA VAL A 136 -3.04 24.70 4.85
C VAL A 136 -2.23 23.44 4.56
N GLU A 137 -2.31 22.43 5.42
CA GLU A 137 -1.68 21.13 5.18
C GLU A 137 -2.35 20.43 3.99
N THR A 138 -1.67 20.44 2.84
CA THR A 138 -2.22 19.84 1.61
C THR A 138 -1.91 18.35 1.47
N LEU A 139 -0.92 17.83 2.21
CA LEU A 139 -0.44 16.46 2.05
C LEU A 139 -0.16 15.84 3.43
N GLY A 140 -0.78 14.69 3.69
CA GLY A 140 -0.65 13.99 4.96
C GLY A 140 0.75 13.41 5.11
N LEU A 141 1.36 13.57 6.29
CA LEU A 141 2.65 12.95 6.58
C LEU A 141 2.58 11.42 6.44
N GLY A 142 1.44 10.80 6.75
CA GLY A 142 1.20 9.37 6.53
C GLY A 142 1.35 8.95 5.07
N ASP A 143 0.87 9.76 4.12
CA ASP A 143 0.96 9.47 2.69
C ASP A 143 2.42 9.50 2.20
N VAL A 144 3.23 10.40 2.76
CA VAL A 144 4.67 10.47 2.45
C VAL A 144 5.38 9.18 2.88
N PHE A 145 5.10 8.68 4.09
CA PHE A 145 5.66 7.41 4.56
C PHE A 145 5.13 6.22 3.76
N LEU A 146 3.85 6.25 3.35
CA LEU A 146 3.28 5.22 2.50
C LEU A 146 4.01 5.16 1.15
N ILE A 147 4.21 6.30 0.49
CA ILE A 147 4.93 6.36 -0.79
C ILE A 147 6.39 5.92 -0.63
N ALA A 148 7.07 6.32 0.44
CA ALA A 148 8.41 5.85 0.74
C ALA A 148 8.44 4.33 0.96
N GLY A 149 7.43 3.76 1.63
CA GLY A 149 7.26 2.31 1.76
C GLY A 149 7.05 1.65 0.40
N VAL A 150 6.17 2.19 -0.44
CA VAL A 150 5.95 1.69 -1.82
C VAL A 150 7.24 1.72 -2.64
N ALA A 151 8.10 2.73 -2.47
CA ALA A 151 9.40 2.80 -3.11
C ALA A 151 10.35 1.69 -2.65
N MET A 152 10.22 1.19 -1.41
CA MET A 152 10.98 0.04 -0.92
C MET A 152 10.50 -1.27 -1.56
N TRP A 153 9.19 -1.44 -1.71
CA TRP A 153 8.61 -2.65 -2.28
C TRP A 153 8.71 -2.73 -3.82
N SER A 154 8.64 -1.59 -4.50
CA SER A 154 8.73 -1.50 -5.96
C SER A 154 10.16 -1.27 -6.45
N SER A 155 10.46 -1.62 -7.70
CA SER A 155 11.73 -1.23 -8.31
C SER A 155 11.82 0.29 -8.50
N ALA A 156 13.03 0.85 -8.51
CA ALA A 156 13.26 2.28 -8.74
C ALA A 156 12.58 2.81 -10.01
N ASN A 157 12.50 1.98 -11.05
CA ASN A 157 11.85 2.33 -12.31
C ASN A 157 10.32 2.26 -12.23
N SER A 158 9.75 1.39 -11.39
CA SER A 158 8.30 1.23 -11.24
C SER A 158 7.67 2.25 -10.29
N THR A 159 8.41 2.77 -9.31
CA THR A 159 7.89 3.72 -8.31
C THR A 159 7.23 4.97 -8.92
N PRO A 160 7.85 5.67 -9.90
CA PRO A 160 7.24 6.84 -10.53
C PRO A 160 5.90 6.53 -11.20
N TRP A 161 5.79 5.36 -11.83
CA TRP A 161 4.55 4.93 -12.49
C TRP A 161 3.44 4.61 -11.49
N ILE A 162 3.77 3.97 -10.35
CA ILE A 162 2.81 3.69 -9.28
C ILE A 162 2.23 5.00 -8.74
N ILE A 163 3.10 5.98 -8.45
CA ILE A 163 2.69 7.30 -7.96
C ILE A 163 1.86 8.04 -9.02
N GLY A 164 2.28 7.97 -10.28
CA GLY A 164 1.56 8.56 -11.41
C GLY A 164 0.15 8.00 -11.55
N ILE A 165 -0.02 6.68 -11.49
CA ILE A 165 -1.34 6.02 -11.56
C ILE A 165 -2.19 6.35 -10.33
N ALA A 166 -1.59 6.42 -9.14
CA ALA A 166 -2.31 6.84 -7.94
C ALA A 166 -2.81 8.29 -8.07
N ALA A 167 -1.97 9.20 -8.57
CA ALA A 167 -2.31 10.60 -8.77
C ALA A 167 -3.40 10.79 -9.83
N THR A 168 -3.26 10.15 -10.99
CA THR A 168 -4.26 10.23 -12.08
C THR A 168 -5.58 9.59 -11.65
N GLY A 169 -5.55 8.44 -10.98
CA GLY A 169 -6.74 7.80 -10.43
C GLY A 169 -7.50 8.70 -9.46
N THR A 170 -6.76 9.40 -8.59
CA THR A 170 -7.35 10.37 -7.65
C THR A 170 -7.96 11.57 -8.40
N MET A 171 -7.27 12.13 -9.40
CA MET A 171 -7.76 13.25 -10.21
C MET A 171 -9.01 12.89 -11.01
N VAL A 172 -9.03 11.70 -11.63
CA VAL A 172 -10.19 11.19 -12.38
C VAL A 172 -11.38 10.98 -11.45
N CYS A 173 -11.17 10.37 -10.28
CA CYS A 173 -12.24 10.23 -9.28
C CYS A 173 -12.77 11.59 -8.81
N MET A 174 -11.90 12.57 -8.60
CA MET A 174 -12.30 13.92 -8.20
C MET A 174 -13.09 14.64 -9.31
N SER A 175 -12.74 14.40 -10.58
CA SER A 175 -13.43 14.96 -11.74
C SER A 175 -14.78 14.30 -12.00
N LEU A 176 -14.91 12.98 -11.78
CA LEU A 176 -16.13 12.22 -12.02
C LEU A 176 -17.14 12.32 -10.88
N PHE A 177 -16.65 12.52 -9.65
CA PHE A 177 -17.48 12.71 -8.45
C PHE A 177 -17.20 14.08 -7.83
N PRO A 178 -17.54 15.19 -8.52
CA PRO A 178 -17.39 16.52 -7.97
C PRO A 178 -18.33 16.66 -6.76
N ARG A 179 -17.77 16.59 -5.55
CA ARG A 179 -18.54 16.81 -4.32
C ARG A 179 -18.91 18.30 -4.25
N SER A 180 -20.22 18.60 -4.29
CA SER A 180 -20.73 19.98 -4.29
C SER A 180 -20.62 20.68 -2.92
N ASN A 181 -20.32 19.95 -1.85
CA ASN A 181 -20.12 20.55 -0.54
C ASN A 181 -19.28 19.63 0.36
N THR A 182 -18.54 20.25 1.28
CA THR A 182 -17.70 19.70 2.36
C THR A 182 -16.21 19.51 2.08
N ARG A 183 -15.44 20.14 2.96
CA ARG A 183 -13.98 20.12 3.18
C ARG A 183 -13.44 18.71 3.55
N ALA A 184 -14.01 17.66 2.97
CA ALA A 184 -13.61 16.29 3.23
C ALA A 184 -12.33 15.99 2.42
N ALA A 185 -11.22 15.76 3.12
CA ALA A 185 -9.98 15.32 2.49
C ALA A 185 -10.22 14.01 1.73
N ILE A 186 -9.69 13.91 0.51
CA ILE A 186 -9.78 12.69 -0.29
C ILE A 186 -8.73 11.70 0.25
N PRO A 187 -9.10 10.45 0.58
CA PRO A 187 -8.15 9.46 1.06
C PRO A 187 -7.24 9.03 -0.10
N PHE A 188 -5.96 9.40 -0.04
CA PHE A 188 -4.98 9.11 -1.08
C PHE A 188 -4.38 7.70 -0.94
N GLY A 189 -4.38 7.15 0.27
CA GLY A 189 -3.83 5.83 0.59
C GLY A 189 -4.44 4.67 -0.19
N PRO A 190 -5.78 4.58 -0.36
CA PRO A 190 -6.42 3.53 -1.15
C PRO A 190 -5.97 3.53 -2.61
N PHE A 191 -5.76 4.69 -3.22
CA PHE A 191 -5.30 4.79 -4.61
C PHE A 191 -3.83 4.36 -4.74
N ILE A 192 -2.98 4.70 -3.77
CA ILE A 192 -1.60 4.18 -3.71
C ILE A 192 -1.61 2.66 -3.53
N CYS A 193 -2.46 2.12 -2.65
CA CYS A 193 -2.53 0.67 -2.45
C CYS A 193 -3.07 -0.05 -3.70
N ALA A 194 -4.09 0.50 -4.35
CA ALA A 194 -4.64 -0.06 -5.58
C ALA A 194 -3.61 -0.07 -6.72
N SER A 195 -2.87 1.02 -6.92
CA SER A 195 -1.81 1.08 -7.91
C SER A 195 -0.70 0.07 -7.61
N LEU A 196 -0.25 -0.06 -6.37
CA LEU A 196 0.74 -1.09 -6.02
C LEU A 196 0.21 -2.51 -6.27
N TYR A 197 -1.07 -2.82 -5.97
CA TYR A 197 -1.68 -4.11 -6.33
C TYR A 197 -1.63 -4.36 -7.84
N ILE A 198 -1.93 -3.37 -8.67
CA ILE A 198 -1.84 -3.49 -10.13
C ILE A 198 -0.41 -3.89 -10.53
N PHE A 199 0.60 -3.26 -9.93
CA PHE A 199 2.01 -3.60 -10.20
C PHE A 199 2.42 -4.99 -9.70
N THR A 200 1.77 -5.56 -8.69
CA THR A 200 2.03 -6.95 -8.29
C THR A 200 1.71 -7.95 -9.40
N PHE A 201 0.77 -7.62 -10.30
CA PHE A 201 0.45 -8.45 -11.44
C PHE A 201 1.47 -8.33 -12.57
N PHE A 202 2.32 -7.29 -12.62
CA PHE A 202 3.35 -7.17 -13.64
C PHE A 202 4.61 -7.96 -13.25
N PRO A 203 5.09 -8.89 -14.11
CA PRO A 203 6.33 -9.61 -13.86
C PRO A 203 7.52 -8.63 -13.84
N GLY A 204 8.46 -8.82 -12.92
CA GLY A 204 9.68 -7.98 -12.79
C GLY A 204 9.50 -6.64 -12.07
N ALA A 205 8.27 -6.24 -11.71
CA ALA A 205 8.02 -4.95 -11.06
C ALA A 205 8.39 -4.93 -9.55
N ILE A 206 8.27 -6.07 -8.88
CA ILE A 206 8.43 -6.22 -7.42
C ILE A 206 9.47 -7.28 -7.07
N PHE A 207 9.40 -8.44 -7.71
CA PHE A 207 10.39 -9.50 -7.60
C PHE A 207 11.32 -9.42 -8.80
N HIS A 208 12.61 -9.23 -8.57
CA HIS A 208 13.60 -9.49 -9.60
C HIS A 208 13.65 -11.01 -9.80
N THR A 209 12.93 -11.50 -10.81
CA THR A 209 13.21 -12.82 -11.35
C THR A 209 14.56 -12.71 -12.05
N GLY A 210 15.62 -13.24 -11.42
CA GLY A 210 16.90 -13.41 -12.08
C GLY A 210 16.67 -14.15 -13.40
N GLY A 211 17.16 -13.55 -14.49
CA GLY A 211 17.34 -14.25 -15.76
C GLY A 211 18.51 -15.21 -15.67
#